data_AF-A0A7X3WYZ7-F1
#
_entry.id   AF-A0A7X3WYZ7-F1
#
_cell.length_a   1.000
_cell.length_b   1.000
_cell.length_c   1.000
_cell.angle_alpha   90.00
_cell.angle_beta   90.00
_cell.angle_gamma   90.00
#
_symmetry.space_group_name_H-M   'P 1'
#
loop_
_entity.id
_entity.type
_entity.pdbx_description
1 polymer ?
#
loop_
_entity_poly.entity_id
_entity_poly.type
_entity_poly.pdbx_seq_one_letter_code
_entity_poly.pdbx_strand_id
1 'polypeptide(L)'
;MIFLAPVYLIAAGAIAAGVVALHFLSTREPDTDLLPTVRFIPKVPVQATAITVRFTDPWLLVLRVLLILLLGAALARPLIYPLSAPVARIAVVDVSRAVRDARELADSARPYVEGAAAVVFFDREAREMEVGTVDSLGALAVEAAAEDTGSEGTRGMLADGVADERGAGVGGAQGTRTAKGSLSSAMIAALRIASRLRDGADSLQLVVISPFAREERDAATERIRALWPGRIEVVRVGGAVSGPSTEAADAVQIEWADSTASAFWSEREPHDTIAGVRANDAVMVYPFVRRWRPAPAALSSPSPDNSSPTVPAPGTRVYARWMDGEPAAFERATEDGCIRSLAVPLPTEGDAILRPAFQRFLAGLHDPCGEPGDPAPLSDDFLTAFAGDGPLAPTSEIGRQVRRVTPAVPWILTLALLVALAEHWARRRLARGSGEGPAGGRSRGGDRDGTTSRKRKRRAA
;
A
#
# COMPACT_ATOMS: atom_id res chain seq x y z
N MET A 1 -19.86 15.19 7.08
CA MET A 1 -19.90 15.18 5.61
C MET A 1 -19.03 16.32 5.11
N ILE A 2 -18.14 16.07 4.16
CA ILE A 2 -17.26 17.08 3.56
C ILE A 2 -17.61 17.16 2.07
N PHE A 3 -17.65 18.37 1.51
CA PHE A 3 -17.90 18.60 0.07
C PHE A 3 -16.58 18.92 -0.62
N LEU A 4 -16.27 18.22 -1.71
CA LEU A 4 -15.05 18.44 -2.50
C LEU A 4 -15.07 19.78 -3.25
N ALA A 5 -16.26 20.25 -3.62
CA ALA A 5 -16.42 21.48 -4.39
C ALA A 5 -17.53 22.35 -3.77
N PRO A 6 -17.27 22.99 -2.61
CA PRO A 6 -18.29 23.77 -1.88
C PRO A 6 -18.83 24.95 -2.69
N VAL A 7 -18.10 25.43 -3.69
CA VAL A 7 -18.52 26.52 -4.57
C VAL A 7 -19.84 26.24 -5.30
N TYR A 8 -20.12 24.98 -5.67
CA TYR A 8 -21.38 24.62 -6.33
C TYR A 8 -22.59 24.71 -5.39
N LEU A 9 -22.40 24.43 -4.09
CA LEU A 9 -23.43 24.63 -3.08
C LEU A 9 -23.73 26.11 -2.86
N ILE A 10 -22.68 26.95 -2.80
CA ILE A 10 -22.82 28.40 -2.70
C ILE A 10 -23.54 28.96 -3.94
N ALA A 11 -23.14 28.53 -5.15
CA ALA A 11 -23.76 28.94 -6.40
C ALA A 11 -25.23 28.50 -6.48
N ALA A 12 -25.55 27.27 -6.09
CA ALA A 12 -26.92 26.79 -6.05
C ALA A 12 -27.77 27.56 -5.03
N GLY A 13 -27.21 27.89 -3.86
CA GLY A 13 -27.84 28.77 -2.87
C GLY A 13 -28.15 30.15 -3.45
N ALA A 14 -27.20 30.77 -4.16
CA ALA A 14 -27.40 32.06 -4.82
C ALA A 14 -28.47 32.02 -5.91
N ILE A 15 -28.48 30.97 -6.76
CA ILE A 15 -29.49 30.78 -7.80
C ILE A 15 -30.88 30.57 -7.19
N ALA A 16 -30.98 29.73 -6.15
CA ALA A 16 -32.24 29.51 -5.45
C ALA A 16 -32.80 30.80 -4.85
N ALA A 17 -31.95 31.62 -4.21
CA ALA A 17 -32.33 32.94 -3.71
C ALA A 17 -32.82 33.87 -4.83
N GLY A 18 -32.14 33.87 -5.98
CA GLY A 18 -32.55 34.63 -7.16
C GLY A 18 -33.92 34.22 -7.71
N VAL A 19 -34.22 32.91 -7.75
CA VAL A 19 -35.54 32.39 -8.16
C VAL A 19 -36.64 32.83 -7.19
N VAL A 20 -36.37 32.81 -5.88
CA VAL A 20 -37.30 33.31 -4.87
C VAL A 20 -37.54 34.81 -5.05
N ALA A 21 -36.49 35.61 -5.21
CA ALA A 21 -36.62 37.05 -5.45
C ALA A 21 -37.41 37.35 -6.74
N LEU A 22 -37.12 36.65 -7.84
CA LEU A 22 -37.82 36.82 -9.10
C LEU A 22 -39.31 36.44 -9.00
N HIS A 23 -39.65 35.44 -8.19
CA HIS A 23 -41.04 35.07 -7.94
C HIS A 23 -41.82 36.21 -7.29
N PHE A 24 -41.21 36.94 -6.36
CA PHE A 24 -41.80 38.13 -5.75
C PHE A 24 -41.90 39.32 -6.73
N LEU A 25 -41.03 39.39 -7.74
CA LEU A 25 -41.02 40.46 -8.74
C LEU A 25 -41.93 40.21 -9.96
N SER A 26 -42.58 39.04 -10.07
CA SER A 26 -43.44 38.72 -11.21
C SER A 26 -44.70 39.58 -11.22
N THR A 27 -44.65 40.72 -11.91
CA THR A 27 -45.81 41.57 -12.21
C THR A 27 -46.72 40.84 -13.19
N ARG A 28 -47.92 40.43 -12.76
CA ARG A 28 -48.97 40.07 -13.72
C ARG A 28 -49.55 41.33 -14.34
N GLU A 29 -49.75 41.28 -15.64
CA GLU A 29 -50.59 42.23 -16.34
C GLU A 29 -52.01 42.07 -15.76
N PRO A 30 -52.62 43.14 -15.22
CA PRO A 30 -53.93 43.05 -14.59
C PRO A 30 -54.94 42.53 -15.61
N ASP A 31 -55.75 41.54 -15.22
CA ASP A 31 -56.86 41.08 -16.05
C ASP A 31 -57.72 42.30 -16.38
N THR A 32 -57.87 42.57 -17.68
CA THR A 32 -58.73 43.66 -18.16
C THR A 32 -60.17 43.24 -17.92
N ASP A 33 -60.67 43.49 -16.72
CA ASP A 33 -62.08 43.34 -16.42
C ASP A 33 -62.85 44.33 -17.28
N LEU A 34 -63.68 43.81 -18.16
CA LEU A 34 -64.59 44.59 -18.99
C LEU A 34 -65.65 45.20 -18.07
N LEU A 35 -65.37 46.37 -17.51
CA LEU A 35 -66.32 47.14 -16.71
C LEU A 35 -67.57 47.41 -17.58
N PRO A 36 -68.74 46.81 -17.26
CA PRO A 36 -69.88 46.78 -18.19
C PRO A 36 -70.59 48.13 -18.41
N THR A 37 -70.15 49.23 -17.81
CA THR A 37 -70.98 50.45 -17.73
C THR A 37 -70.27 51.79 -17.93
N VAL A 38 -68.99 51.83 -18.29
CA VAL A 38 -68.27 53.12 -18.44
C VAL A 38 -68.24 53.63 -19.88
N ARG A 39 -69.32 54.32 -20.29
CA ARG A 39 -69.45 55.01 -21.59
C ARG A 39 -68.66 56.34 -21.67
N PHE A 40 -67.95 56.74 -20.61
CA PHE A 40 -67.44 58.13 -20.49
C PHE A 40 -65.97 58.28 -20.08
N ILE A 41 -65.15 57.24 -20.21
CA ILE A 41 -63.71 57.39 -19.93
C ILE A 41 -63.00 57.81 -21.23
N PRO A 42 -62.36 59.00 -21.30
CA PRO A 42 -61.57 59.41 -22.45
C PRO A 42 -60.41 58.44 -22.66
N LYS A 43 -60.08 58.16 -23.93
CA LYS A 43 -58.97 57.28 -24.35
C LYS A 43 -57.63 57.89 -23.93
N VAL A 44 -57.24 57.72 -22.68
CA VAL A 44 -55.89 57.99 -22.21
C VAL A 44 -55.36 56.67 -21.64
N PRO A 45 -54.19 56.18 -22.08
CA PRO A 45 -53.62 54.94 -21.55
C PRO A 45 -53.16 55.18 -20.11
N VAL A 46 -54.04 54.95 -19.15
CA VAL A 46 -53.69 54.95 -17.72
C VAL A 46 -53.21 53.55 -17.38
N GLN A 47 -51.91 53.29 -17.52
CA GLN A 47 -51.25 52.11 -16.98
C GLN A 47 -50.96 52.35 -15.50
N ALA A 48 -51.94 52.07 -14.63
CA ALA A 48 -51.70 52.01 -13.19
C ALA A 48 -51.11 50.63 -12.85
N THR A 49 -49.78 50.52 -12.83
CA THR A 49 -49.09 49.31 -12.36
C THR A 49 -49.05 49.32 -10.83
N ALA A 50 -49.99 48.63 -10.19
CA ALA A 50 -49.94 48.38 -8.75
C ALA A 50 -49.15 47.09 -8.49
N ILE A 51 -47.99 47.20 -7.83
CA ILE A 51 -47.22 46.04 -7.37
C ILE A 51 -47.95 45.47 -6.15
N THR A 52 -48.62 44.35 -6.31
CA THR A 52 -49.23 43.61 -5.20
C THR A 52 -48.43 42.35 -4.94
N VAL A 53 -47.87 42.23 -3.74
CA VAL A 53 -47.11 41.05 -3.33
C VAL A 53 -48.12 39.96 -2.94
N ARG A 54 -48.33 38.98 -3.81
CA ARG A 54 -49.18 37.81 -3.54
C ARG A 54 -48.36 36.52 -3.64
N PHE A 55 -48.49 35.68 -2.61
CA PHE A 55 -47.78 34.41 -2.50
C PHE A 55 -48.58 33.30 -3.20
N THR A 56 -48.61 33.32 -4.53
CA THR A 56 -49.28 32.28 -5.34
C THR A 56 -48.31 31.15 -5.68
N ASP A 57 -48.77 29.90 -5.57
CA ASP A 57 -48.00 28.69 -5.86
C ASP A 57 -46.76 28.45 -4.96
N PRO A 58 -46.88 28.55 -3.62
CA PRO A 58 -45.76 28.31 -2.70
C PRO A 58 -45.14 26.93 -2.86
N TRP A 59 -45.95 25.91 -3.19
CA TRP A 59 -45.43 24.57 -3.41
C TRP A 59 -44.56 24.44 -4.66
N LEU A 60 -44.92 25.12 -5.74
CA LEU A 60 -44.11 25.11 -6.95
C LEU A 60 -42.75 25.81 -6.71
N LEU A 61 -42.77 26.90 -5.92
CA LEU A 61 -41.56 27.61 -5.51
C LEU A 61 -40.64 26.71 -4.68
N VAL A 62 -41.19 26.05 -3.66
CA VAL A 62 -40.44 25.11 -2.80
C VAL A 62 -39.82 23.99 -3.65
N LEU A 63 -40.59 23.40 -4.57
CA LEU A 63 -40.09 22.34 -5.46
C LEU A 63 -38.89 22.82 -6.30
N ARG A 64 -38.97 24.01 -6.90
CA ARG A 64 -37.87 24.58 -7.71
C ARG A 64 -36.63 24.83 -6.89
N VAL A 65 -36.77 25.42 -5.71
CA VAL A 65 -35.66 25.66 -4.78
C VAL A 65 -35.00 24.34 -4.40
N LEU A 66 -35.81 23.32 -4.05
CA LEU A 66 -35.32 22.00 -3.67
C LEU A 66 -34.57 21.31 -4.82
N LEU A 67 -35.05 21.42 -6.06
CA LEU A 67 -34.37 20.90 -7.24
C LEU A 67 -33.02 21.57 -7.48
N ILE A 68 -32.94 22.90 -7.36
CA ILE A 68 -31.69 23.65 -7.52
C ILE A 68 -30.68 23.26 -6.44
N LEU A 69 -31.12 23.17 -5.18
CA LEU A 69 -30.25 22.78 -4.06
C LEU A 69 -29.77 21.33 -4.18
N LEU A 70 -30.62 20.39 -4.60
CA LEU A 70 -30.23 19.01 -4.85
C LEU A 70 -29.21 18.91 -6.00
N LEU A 71 -29.39 19.68 -7.06
CA LEU A 71 -28.43 19.73 -8.17
C LEU A 71 -27.08 20.32 -7.72
N GLY A 72 -27.11 21.39 -6.92
CA GLY A 72 -25.92 21.96 -6.29
C GLY A 72 -25.21 20.96 -5.38
N ALA A 73 -25.96 20.25 -4.53
CA ALA A 73 -25.43 19.20 -3.68
C ALA A 73 -24.81 18.05 -4.50
N ALA A 74 -25.44 17.64 -5.60
CA ALA A 74 -24.91 16.63 -6.53
C ALA A 74 -23.54 17.05 -7.09
N LEU A 75 -23.44 18.28 -7.57
CA LEU A 75 -22.23 18.85 -8.16
C LEU A 75 -21.14 19.12 -7.10
N ALA A 76 -21.54 19.40 -5.86
CA ALA A 76 -20.62 19.60 -4.74
C ALA A 76 -19.89 18.31 -4.31
N ARG A 77 -20.30 17.15 -4.83
CA ARG A 77 -19.71 15.82 -4.59
C ARG A 77 -19.59 15.52 -3.09
N PRO A 78 -20.72 15.23 -2.40
CA PRO A 78 -20.71 14.91 -0.98
C PRO A 78 -19.88 13.65 -0.75
N LEU A 79 -18.84 13.77 0.07
CA LEU A 79 -18.13 12.62 0.61
C LEU A 79 -18.83 12.23 1.92
N ILE A 80 -19.61 11.15 1.82
CA ILE A 80 -20.12 10.43 2.99
C ILE A 80 -19.00 9.48 3.42
N TYR A 81 -18.22 9.91 4.42
CA TYR A 81 -17.34 8.99 5.12
C TYR A 81 -18.21 8.20 6.10
N PRO A 82 -18.14 6.85 6.12
CA PRO A 82 -18.63 6.12 7.29
C PRO A 82 -17.91 6.66 8.53
N LEU A 83 -18.62 6.79 9.65
CA LEU A 83 -17.99 7.09 10.94
C LEU A 83 -17.00 5.95 11.22
N SER A 84 -15.71 6.25 11.11
CA SER A 84 -14.56 5.43 11.51
C SER A 84 -14.60 3.99 10.98
N ALA A 85 -13.96 3.74 9.84
CA ALA A 85 -13.62 2.38 9.47
C ALA A 85 -12.66 1.79 10.54
N PRO A 86 -12.85 0.52 10.92
CA PRO A 86 -12.02 -0.13 11.93
C PRO A 86 -10.54 -0.13 11.52
N VAL A 87 -9.65 -0.06 12.52
CA VAL A 87 -8.21 -0.29 12.34
C VAL A 87 -8.04 -1.69 11.75
N ALA A 88 -7.53 -1.80 10.52
CA ALA A 88 -7.25 -3.11 9.96
C ALA A 88 -5.91 -3.62 10.50
N ARG A 89 -5.99 -4.69 11.29
CA ARG A 89 -4.84 -5.34 11.91
C ARG A 89 -4.34 -6.49 11.04
N ILE A 90 -3.03 -6.54 10.82
CA ILE A 90 -2.34 -7.66 10.18
C ILE A 90 -1.45 -8.30 11.22
N ALA A 91 -1.66 -9.58 11.51
CA ALA A 91 -0.81 -10.34 12.42
C ALA A 91 0.25 -11.09 11.61
N VAL A 92 1.51 -10.93 11.95
CA VAL A 92 2.65 -11.68 11.42
C VAL A 92 3.18 -12.54 12.55
N VAL A 93 3.21 -13.85 12.35
CA VAL A 93 3.56 -14.83 13.38
C VAL A 93 4.72 -15.66 12.88
N ASP A 94 5.80 -15.62 13.65
CA ASP A 94 7.01 -16.41 13.42
C ASP A 94 6.76 -17.85 13.81
N VAL A 95 6.90 -18.76 12.85
CA VAL A 95 6.79 -20.20 13.07
C VAL A 95 8.12 -20.90 12.82
N SER A 96 9.23 -20.14 12.84
CA SER A 96 10.57 -20.66 12.66
C SER A 96 11.02 -21.49 13.87
N ARG A 97 12.10 -22.27 13.67
CA ARG A 97 12.77 -23.02 14.73
C ARG A 97 13.35 -22.15 15.86
N ALA A 98 13.44 -20.84 15.66
CA ALA A 98 13.89 -19.93 16.72
C ALA A 98 12.87 -19.86 17.86
N VAL A 99 11.60 -20.21 17.61
CA VAL A 99 10.55 -20.29 18.63
C VAL A 99 10.82 -21.46 19.56
N ARG A 100 10.92 -21.18 20.86
CA ARG A 100 11.19 -22.19 21.89
C ARG A 100 9.98 -23.10 22.17
N ASP A 101 8.79 -22.51 22.24
CA ASP A 101 7.55 -23.21 22.58
C ASP A 101 6.40 -22.76 21.66
N ALA A 102 5.93 -23.67 20.82
CA ALA A 102 4.82 -23.47 19.92
C ALA A 102 3.49 -23.13 20.64
N ARG A 103 3.28 -23.63 21.86
CA ARG A 103 2.07 -23.32 22.64
C ARG A 103 2.12 -21.90 23.17
N GLU A 104 3.27 -21.48 23.69
CA GLU A 104 3.51 -20.10 24.12
C GLU A 104 3.28 -19.12 22.96
N LEU A 105 3.78 -19.46 21.77
CA LEU A 105 3.54 -18.68 20.55
C LEU A 105 2.05 -18.57 20.23
N ALA A 106 1.32 -19.69 20.22
CA ALA A 106 -0.11 -19.70 19.90
C ALA A 106 -0.94 -18.92 20.92
N ASP A 107 -0.66 -19.08 22.22
CA ASP A 107 -1.33 -18.35 23.30
C ASP A 107 -1.06 -16.84 23.21
N SER A 108 0.17 -16.45 22.88
CA SER A 108 0.57 -15.04 22.69
C SER A 108 -0.03 -14.42 21.44
N ALA A 109 -0.20 -15.20 20.36
CA ALA A 109 -0.75 -14.72 19.09
C ALA A 109 -2.29 -14.59 19.11
N ARG A 110 -2.99 -15.45 19.87
CA ARG A 110 -4.47 -15.51 19.92
C ARG A 110 -5.17 -14.13 20.03
N PRO A 111 -4.84 -13.24 21.00
CA PRO A 111 -5.57 -11.97 21.14
C PRO A 111 -5.36 -11.00 19.96
N TYR A 112 -4.29 -11.18 19.18
CA TYR A 112 -3.99 -10.32 18.03
C TYR A 112 -4.59 -10.84 16.74
N VAL A 113 -4.73 -12.16 16.66
CA VAL A 113 -5.29 -12.86 15.52
C VAL A 113 -6.82 -12.84 15.56
N GLU A 114 -7.43 -12.92 16.75
CA GLU A 114 -8.87 -12.72 16.94
C GLU A 114 -9.26 -11.28 16.55
N GLY A 115 -9.78 -11.11 15.33
CA GLY A 115 -10.13 -9.81 14.77
C GLY A 115 -9.07 -9.17 13.86
N ALA A 116 -7.98 -9.89 13.55
CA ALA A 116 -7.09 -9.49 12.46
C ALA A 116 -7.83 -9.56 11.11
N ALA A 117 -7.53 -8.64 10.22
CA ALA A 117 -8.01 -8.68 8.84
C ALA A 117 -7.25 -9.71 7.99
N ALA A 118 -6.03 -10.07 8.41
CA ALA A 118 -5.20 -11.09 7.79
C ALA A 118 -4.13 -11.60 8.77
N VAL A 119 -3.70 -12.85 8.56
CA VAL A 119 -2.61 -13.49 9.30
C VAL A 119 -1.53 -13.94 8.32
N VAL A 120 -0.27 -13.72 8.66
CA VAL A 120 0.90 -14.17 7.88
C VAL A 120 1.76 -15.03 8.78
N PHE A 121 1.99 -16.28 8.39
CA PHE A 121 3.05 -17.10 8.98
C PHE A 121 4.34 -16.89 8.22
N PHE A 122 5.45 -16.84 8.95
CA PHE A 122 6.75 -16.85 8.31
C PHE A 122 7.69 -17.83 9.00
N ASP A 123 8.32 -18.62 8.16
CA ASP A 123 9.54 -19.37 8.43
C ASP A 123 10.56 -18.86 7.38
N ARG A 124 11.02 -19.76 6.51
CA ARG A 124 11.75 -19.45 5.27
C ARG A 124 10.92 -18.62 4.29
N GLU A 125 9.61 -18.81 4.28
CA GLU A 125 8.70 -18.15 3.36
C GLU A 125 7.50 -17.56 4.11
N ALA A 126 7.07 -16.37 3.68
CA ALA A 126 5.87 -15.74 4.21
C ALA A 126 4.62 -16.27 3.51
N ARG A 127 3.69 -16.85 4.27
CA ARG A 127 2.44 -17.45 3.79
C ARG A 127 1.25 -16.75 4.44
N GLU A 128 0.32 -16.27 3.61
CA GLU A 128 -0.93 -15.68 4.08
C GLU A 128 -1.93 -16.77 4.42
N MET A 129 -2.63 -16.62 5.54
CA MET A 129 -3.60 -17.58 6.05
C MET A 129 -4.95 -16.92 6.31
N GLU A 130 -6.01 -17.69 6.13
CA GLU A 130 -7.37 -17.25 6.36
C GLU A 130 -7.66 -17.20 7.88
N VAL A 131 -8.32 -16.14 8.33
CA VAL A 131 -8.52 -15.83 9.77
C VAL A 131 -9.36 -16.90 10.50
N GLY A 132 -10.04 -17.79 9.77
CA GLY A 132 -10.78 -18.92 10.33
C GLY A 132 -9.93 -20.15 10.69
N THR A 133 -8.66 -20.23 10.27
CA THR A 133 -7.81 -21.41 10.45
C THR A 133 -6.94 -21.35 11.72
N VAL A 134 -7.21 -20.39 12.59
CA VAL A 134 -6.33 -20.01 13.71
C VAL A 134 -6.29 -21.08 14.80
N ASP A 135 -7.37 -21.86 14.96
CA ASP A 135 -7.36 -23.05 15.82
C ASP A 135 -6.38 -24.13 15.33
N SER A 136 -5.92 -24.04 14.08
CA SER A 136 -4.88 -24.90 13.51
C SER A 136 -3.45 -24.38 13.75
N LEU A 137 -3.25 -23.23 14.41
CA LEU A 137 -1.92 -22.71 14.77
C LEU A 137 -1.10 -23.73 15.58
N GLY A 138 -1.73 -24.30 16.60
CA GLY A 138 -1.09 -25.31 17.45
C GLY A 138 -0.76 -26.59 16.67
N ALA A 139 -1.60 -26.97 15.70
CA ALA A 139 -1.36 -28.12 14.84
C ALA A 139 -0.22 -27.86 13.83
N LEU A 140 -0.20 -26.68 13.19
CA LEU A 140 0.81 -26.26 12.22
C LEU A 140 2.19 -26.06 12.86
N ALA A 141 2.25 -25.49 14.06
CA ALA A 141 3.51 -25.31 14.76
C ALA A 141 4.08 -26.66 15.26
N VAL A 142 3.20 -27.61 15.63
CA VAL A 142 3.61 -28.98 15.95
C VAL A 142 4.01 -29.76 14.70
N GLU A 143 3.32 -29.59 13.58
CA GLU A 143 3.64 -30.23 12.30
C GLU A 143 4.97 -29.71 11.73
N ALA A 144 5.20 -28.40 11.76
CA ALA A 144 6.48 -27.79 11.36
C ALA A 144 7.66 -28.26 12.23
N ALA A 145 7.44 -28.49 13.53
CA ALA A 145 8.45 -29.06 14.43
C ALA A 145 8.65 -30.58 14.22
N ALA A 146 7.60 -31.31 13.82
CA ALA A 146 7.65 -32.76 13.60
C ALA A 146 8.26 -33.15 12.24
N GLU A 147 8.09 -32.34 11.20
CA GLU A 147 8.64 -32.62 9.85
C GLU A 147 10.18 -32.62 9.83
N ASP A 148 10.82 -31.84 10.72
CA ASP A 148 12.29 -31.75 10.81
C ASP A 148 12.92 -32.92 11.59
N THR A 149 12.23 -33.45 12.61
CA THR A 149 12.72 -34.58 13.42
C THR A 149 12.54 -35.94 12.75
N GLY A 150 11.60 -36.05 11.80
CA GLY A 150 11.29 -37.31 11.11
C GLY A 150 12.24 -37.70 9.96
N SER A 151 13.06 -36.78 9.44
CA SER A 151 13.87 -37.04 8.24
C SER A 151 15.22 -37.72 8.50
N GLU A 152 15.74 -37.73 9.74
CA GLU A 152 17.05 -38.32 10.05
C GLU A 152 16.99 -39.76 10.62
N GLY A 153 15.83 -40.23 11.10
CA GLY A 153 15.75 -41.46 11.88
C GLY A 153 15.55 -42.78 11.11
N THR A 154 14.97 -42.76 9.90
CA THR A 154 14.42 -44.01 9.29
C THR A 154 15.27 -44.60 8.17
N ARG A 155 16.53 -44.17 8.01
CA ARG A 155 17.43 -44.70 6.95
C ARG A 155 18.59 -45.55 7.48
N GLY A 156 18.68 -45.77 8.79
CA GLY A 156 19.83 -46.42 9.43
C GLY A 156 19.71 -47.92 9.76
N MET A 157 18.61 -48.63 9.44
CA MET A 157 18.42 -49.99 9.97
C MET A 157 17.96 -51.07 8.98
N LEU A 158 18.13 -50.88 7.68
CA LEU A 158 17.93 -51.94 6.68
C LEU A 158 18.93 -51.81 5.53
N ALA A 159 20.22 -52.05 5.79
CA ALA A 159 21.19 -52.38 4.75
C ALA A 159 22.42 -53.08 5.34
N ASP A 160 22.20 -54.22 5.99
CA ASP A 160 23.21 -55.27 6.04
C ASP A 160 22.91 -56.21 4.86
N GLY A 161 23.83 -56.26 3.89
CA GLY A 161 23.82 -57.31 2.89
C GLY A 161 24.15 -56.86 1.46
N VAL A 162 25.30 -57.37 1.01
CA VAL A 162 25.69 -57.64 -0.38
C VAL A 162 26.47 -56.54 -1.07
N ALA A 163 27.78 -56.81 -1.13
CA ALA A 163 28.75 -56.20 -2.01
C ALA A 163 28.33 -56.36 -3.48
N ASP A 164 28.29 -55.25 -4.21
CA ASP A 164 28.65 -55.24 -5.62
C ASP A 164 29.30 -53.91 -5.99
N GLU A 165 30.43 -54.01 -6.67
CA GLU A 165 31.20 -52.90 -7.19
C GLU A 165 30.58 -52.37 -8.48
N ARG A 166 30.77 -51.05 -8.71
CA ARG A 166 30.56 -50.28 -9.96
C ARG A 166 29.22 -49.54 -10.05
N GLY A 167 29.31 -48.25 -9.70
CA GLY A 167 28.33 -47.25 -10.10
C GLY A 167 28.77 -45.87 -9.66
N ALA A 168 29.53 -45.18 -10.52
CA ALA A 168 29.82 -43.76 -10.37
C ALA A 168 28.52 -42.96 -10.47
N GLY A 169 27.86 -42.76 -9.34
CA GLY A 169 26.73 -41.86 -9.18
C GLY A 169 27.13 -40.75 -8.24
N VAL A 170 27.36 -39.55 -8.79
CA VAL A 170 27.47 -38.29 -8.04
C VAL A 170 26.08 -37.97 -7.48
N GLY A 171 25.67 -38.71 -6.44
CA GLY A 171 24.55 -38.39 -5.59
C GLY A 171 25.01 -37.38 -4.57
N GLY A 172 25.11 -36.11 -4.99
CA GLY A 172 25.31 -35.01 -4.07
C GLY A 172 24.16 -35.01 -3.07
N ALA A 173 24.44 -35.45 -1.85
CA ALA A 173 23.58 -35.22 -0.70
C ALA A 173 23.42 -33.70 -0.58
N GLN A 174 22.36 -33.17 -1.18
CA GLN A 174 21.80 -31.89 -0.85
C GLN A 174 21.28 -32.05 0.58
N GLY A 175 22.20 -31.95 1.55
CA GLY A 175 21.83 -31.69 2.93
C GLY A 175 20.90 -30.49 2.88
N THR A 176 19.66 -30.71 3.30
CA THR A 176 18.62 -29.71 3.45
C THR A 176 19.08 -28.72 4.50
N ARG A 177 20.02 -27.85 4.11
CA ARG A 177 20.56 -26.79 4.96
C ARG A 177 19.35 -26.02 5.46
N THR A 178 19.23 -25.98 6.77
CA THR A 178 18.10 -25.44 7.49
C THR A 178 18.03 -23.94 7.20
N ALA A 179 17.31 -23.57 6.15
CA ALA A 179 17.19 -22.18 5.76
C ALA A 179 16.49 -21.41 6.89
N LYS A 180 17.11 -20.29 7.26
CA LYS A 180 16.74 -19.41 8.37
C LYS A 180 15.48 -18.64 8.02
N GLY A 181 14.65 -18.34 9.01
CA GLY A 181 13.47 -17.50 8.79
C GLY A 181 13.87 -16.07 8.44
N SER A 182 13.10 -15.38 7.60
CA SER A 182 13.42 -14.01 7.16
C SER A 182 12.27 -13.05 7.47
N LEU A 183 12.47 -12.18 8.46
CA LEU A 183 11.48 -11.16 8.86
C LEU A 183 11.18 -10.19 7.70
N SER A 184 12.17 -9.90 6.84
CA SER A 184 11.97 -9.03 5.67
C SER A 184 10.94 -9.61 4.69
N SER A 185 10.93 -10.94 4.50
CA SER A 185 9.94 -11.61 3.65
C SER A 185 8.52 -11.47 4.22
N ALA A 186 8.37 -11.59 5.54
CA ALA A 186 7.12 -11.43 6.25
C ALA A 186 6.60 -9.98 6.15
N MET A 187 7.49 -9.00 6.29
CA MET A 187 7.14 -7.59 6.13
C MET A 187 6.73 -7.24 4.69
N ILE A 188 7.35 -7.85 3.68
CA ILE A 188 6.94 -7.69 2.27
C ILE A 188 5.54 -8.26 2.05
N ALA A 189 5.25 -9.45 2.59
CA ALA A 189 3.91 -10.03 2.53
C ALA A 189 2.89 -9.11 3.22
N ALA A 190 3.19 -8.61 4.42
CA ALA A 190 2.35 -7.67 5.14
C ALA A 190 2.10 -6.38 4.33
N LEU A 191 3.12 -5.81 3.67
CA LEU A 191 2.96 -4.62 2.82
C LEU A 191 2.03 -4.87 1.62
N ARG A 192 2.10 -6.07 1.01
CA ARG A 192 1.19 -6.45 -0.08
C ARG A 192 -0.25 -6.55 0.41
N ILE A 193 -0.47 -7.16 1.57
CA ILE A 193 -1.79 -7.27 2.19
C ILE A 193 -2.31 -5.87 2.58
N ALA A 194 -1.48 -5.05 3.21
CA ALA A 194 -1.77 -3.66 3.55
C ALA A 194 -2.22 -2.84 2.34
N SER A 195 -1.60 -3.04 1.18
CA SER A 195 -2.02 -2.38 -0.06
C SER A 195 -3.44 -2.77 -0.48
N ARG A 196 -3.89 -4.00 -0.22
CA ARG A 196 -5.27 -4.44 -0.50
C ARG A 196 -6.26 -3.90 0.53
N LEU A 197 -5.86 -3.87 1.81
CA LEU A 197 -6.70 -3.40 2.91
C LEU A 197 -6.84 -1.87 2.96
N ARG A 198 -5.94 -1.13 2.31
CA ARG A 198 -5.92 0.35 2.25
C ARG A 198 -7.24 0.95 1.77
N ASP A 199 -8.02 0.23 0.97
CA ASP A 199 -9.31 0.70 0.49
C ASP A 199 -10.45 0.54 1.51
N GLY A 200 -10.32 -0.38 2.46
CA GLY A 200 -11.38 -0.70 3.44
C GLY A 200 -11.16 -0.12 4.83
N ALA A 201 -9.94 0.32 5.15
CA ALA A 201 -9.54 0.69 6.51
C ALA A 201 -9.03 2.14 6.62
N ASP A 202 -9.35 2.81 7.73
CA ASP A 202 -8.90 4.18 7.98
C ASP A 202 -7.47 4.24 8.52
N SER A 203 -7.00 3.16 9.12
CA SER A 203 -5.63 2.99 9.61
C SER A 203 -5.20 1.53 9.57
N LEU A 204 -3.89 1.30 9.55
CA LEU A 204 -3.28 -0.02 9.49
C LEU A 204 -2.43 -0.24 10.74
N GLN A 205 -2.53 -1.43 11.32
CA GLN A 205 -1.68 -1.89 12.41
C GLN A 205 -1.03 -3.21 12.01
N LEU A 206 0.30 -3.28 12.10
CA LEU A 206 1.05 -4.52 12.00
C LEU A 206 1.33 -5.03 13.41
N VAL A 207 1.08 -6.30 13.68
CA VAL A 207 1.50 -6.97 14.91
C VAL A 207 2.49 -8.06 14.53
N VAL A 208 3.72 -7.99 15.00
CA VAL A 208 4.76 -8.99 14.74
C VAL A 208 5.00 -9.79 16.01
N ILE A 209 4.72 -11.09 15.96
CA ILE A 209 4.88 -12.05 17.05
C ILE A 209 6.06 -12.96 16.69
N SER A 210 7.19 -12.82 17.39
CA SER A 210 8.45 -13.54 17.05
C SER A 210 9.37 -13.63 18.28
N PRO A 211 10.28 -14.62 18.35
CA PRO A 211 11.40 -14.63 19.29
C PRO A 211 12.44 -13.56 18.96
N PHE A 212 12.42 -13.01 17.74
CA PHE A 212 13.32 -11.99 17.22
C PHE A 212 14.79 -12.40 17.30
N ALA A 213 15.14 -13.52 16.66
CA ALA A 213 16.53 -13.94 16.57
C ALA A 213 17.31 -12.99 15.63
N ARG A 214 18.59 -12.72 15.90
CA ARG A 214 19.40 -11.78 15.08
C ARG A 214 19.47 -12.23 13.64
N GLU A 215 19.53 -13.54 13.40
CA GLU A 215 19.65 -14.07 12.06
C GLU A 215 18.38 -13.89 11.21
N GLU A 216 17.23 -13.62 11.84
CA GLU A 216 15.96 -13.36 11.15
C GLU A 216 15.87 -11.92 10.64
N ARG A 217 16.73 -11.04 11.16
CA ARG A 217 16.90 -9.68 10.67
C ARG A 217 17.98 -9.66 9.60
N ASP A 218 17.59 -9.19 8.43
CA ASP A 218 18.51 -8.73 7.41
C ASP A 218 18.45 -7.20 7.29
N ALA A 219 19.35 -6.62 6.49
CA ALA A 219 19.33 -5.17 6.29
C ALA A 219 18.18 -4.67 5.39
N ALA A 220 17.39 -5.58 4.80
CA ALA A 220 16.17 -5.18 4.12
C ALA A 220 15.06 -4.93 5.14
N THR A 221 15.02 -5.66 6.26
CA THR A 221 14.00 -5.52 7.31
C THR A 221 13.79 -4.06 7.75
N GLU A 222 14.85 -3.31 8.04
CA GLU A 222 14.72 -1.90 8.43
C GLU A 222 14.21 -0.99 7.30
N ARG A 223 14.72 -1.20 6.07
CA ARG A 223 14.28 -0.44 4.91
C ARG A 223 12.80 -0.68 4.62
N ILE A 224 12.37 -1.93 4.72
CA ILE A 224 10.99 -2.34 4.50
C ILE A 224 10.10 -1.82 5.63
N ARG A 225 10.59 -1.85 6.87
CA ARG A 225 9.92 -1.25 8.03
C ARG A 225 9.69 0.24 7.85
N ALA A 226 10.65 0.99 7.30
CA ALA A 226 10.47 2.40 6.98
C ALA A 226 9.38 2.66 5.91
N LEU A 227 9.02 1.66 5.10
CA LEU A 227 7.92 1.74 4.13
C LEU A 227 6.56 1.43 4.76
N TRP A 228 6.53 0.88 5.98
CA TRP A 228 5.28 0.54 6.65
C TRP A 228 4.55 1.82 7.02
N PRO A 229 3.31 2.03 6.53
CA PRO A 229 2.62 3.28 6.75
C PRO A 229 2.10 3.40 8.18
N GLY A 230 1.86 2.32 8.92
CA GLY A 230 1.09 2.36 10.18
C GLY A 230 1.90 2.12 11.46
N ARG A 231 1.19 1.80 12.55
CA ARG A 231 1.83 1.33 13.79
C ARG A 231 2.34 -0.10 13.61
N ILE A 232 3.48 -0.40 14.22
CA ILE A 232 4.00 -1.76 14.38
C ILE A 232 4.02 -2.07 15.88
N GLU A 233 3.27 -3.08 16.30
CA GLU A 233 3.30 -3.66 17.62
C GLU A 233 4.15 -4.93 17.59
N VAL A 234 5.02 -5.09 18.60
CA VAL A 234 5.97 -6.20 18.70
C VAL A 234 5.60 -7.03 19.91
N VAL A 235 5.42 -8.33 19.70
CA VAL A 235 5.10 -9.31 20.74
C VAL A 235 6.23 -10.33 20.78
N ARG A 236 7.07 -10.27 21.81
CA ARG A 236 8.18 -11.21 21.96
C ARG A 236 7.69 -12.51 22.59
N VAL A 237 8.14 -13.63 22.03
CA VAL A 237 7.94 -14.98 22.60
C VAL A 237 9.31 -15.60 22.95
N GLY A 238 9.33 -16.64 23.78
CA GLY A 238 10.57 -17.33 24.16
C GLY A 238 11.37 -17.82 22.94
N GLY A 239 12.64 -17.41 22.86
CA GLY A 239 13.60 -17.92 21.88
C GLY A 239 14.31 -19.19 22.35
N ALA A 240 14.66 -20.09 21.43
CA ALA A 240 15.51 -21.23 21.73
C ALA A 240 16.90 -20.75 22.15
N VAL A 241 17.34 -21.05 23.37
CA VAL A 241 18.67 -20.66 23.86
C VAL A 241 19.71 -21.55 23.19
N SER A 242 20.60 -20.97 22.38
CA SER A 242 21.77 -21.67 21.86
C SER A 242 22.70 -22.05 23.02
N GLY A 243 23.12 -23.32 23.08
CA GLY A 243 24.12 -23.76 24.06
C GLY A 243 25.47 -23.03 23.90
N PRO A 244 26.35 -23.07 24.90
CA PRO A 244 27.58 -22.28 24.91
C PRO A 244 28.49 -22.61 23.71
N SER A 245 28.74 -21.60 22.88
CA SER A 245 29.84 -21.57 21.93
C SER A 245 31.15 -21.40 22.71
N THR A 246 32.25 -21.95 22.21
CA THR A 246 33.58 -21.92 22.84
C THR A 246 34.27 -20.58 22.54
N GLU A 247 33.78 -19.50 23.17
CA GLU A 247 34.24 -18.10 23.05
C GLU A 247 35.60 -17.88 23.76
N ALA A 248 36.70 -17.87 23.02
CA ALA A 248 37.94 -17.20 23.44
C ALA A 248 38.87 -16.79 22.27
N ALA A 249 38.42 -16.83 21.01
CA ALA A 249 39.28 -16.63 19.82
C ALA A 249 38.74 -15.59 18.81
N ASP A 250 38.03 -14.54 19.26
CA ASP A 250 37.19 -13.70 18.38
C ASP A 250 37.62 -12.23 18.22
N ALA A 251 38.84 -11.83 18.58
CA ALA A 251 39.26 -10.45 18.32
C ALA A 251 39.53 -10.23 16.82
N VAL A 252 38.67 -9.45 16.17
CA VAL A 252 38.85 -9.01 14.78
C VAL A 252 39.55 -7.65 14.76
N GLN A 253 40.79 -7.61 14.27
CA GLN A 253 41.52 -6.38 14.00
C GLN A 253 41.34 -5.98 12.54
N ILE A 254 41.01 -4.72 12.27
CA ILE A 254 40.85 -4.21 10.91
C ILE A 254 42.04 -3.30 10.56
N GLU A 255 42.63 -3.53 9.39
CA GLU A 255 43.72 -2.75 8.82
C GLU A 255 43.31 -2.25 7.43
N TRP A 256 43.38 -0.94 7.21
CA TRP A 256 43.14 -0.35 5.88
C TRP A 256 44.46 0.01 5.20
N ALA A 257 44.56 -0.32 3.91
CA ALA A 257 45.74 -0.07 3.10
C ALA A 257 46.13 1.42 3.01
N ASP A 258 45.20 2.35 3.26
CA ASP A 258 45.43 3.79 3.22
C ASP A 258 46.01 4.39 4.51
N SER A 259 46.00 3.65 5.63
CA SER A 259 46.48 4.14 6.92
C SER A 259 47.90 3.66 7.27
N THR A 260 48.28 2.46 6.84
CA THR A 260 49.65 1.95 6.84
C THR A 260 49.81 0.93 5.71
N ALA A 261 50.92 0.98 4.97
CA ALA A 261 51.19 0.02 3.90
C ALA A 261 51.35 -1.39 4.50
N SER A 262 50.27 -2.17 4.50
CA SER A 262 50.33 -3.56 4.92
C SER A 262 51.12 -4.37 3.90
N ALA A 263 51.78 -5.45 4.36
CA ALA A 263 52.49 -6.36 3.46
C ALA A 263 51.56 -7.03 2.42
N PHE A 264 50.24 -6.88 2.55
CA PHE A 264 49.25 -7.44 1.62
C PHE A 264 49.02 -6.57 0.39
N TRP A 265 49.44 -5.31 0.38
CA TRP A 265 49.08 -4.36 -0.65
C TRP A 265 50.32 -3.69 -1.27
N SER A 266 50.28 -3.50 -2.58
CA SER A 266 51.23 -2.68 -3.32
C SER A 266 50.46 -1.59 -4.07
N GLU A 267 51.04 -0.40 -4.15
CA GLU A 267 50.45 0.71 -4.90
C GLU A 267 50.30 0.32 -6.37
N ARG A 268 49.18 0.72 -6.98
CA ARG A 268 48.82 0.44 -8.36
C ARG A 268 49.04 1.68 -9.20
N GLU A 269 49.81 1.58 -10.28
CA GLU A 269 49.89 2.61 -11.32
C GLU A 269 49.53 2.05 -12.70
N PRO A 270 48.59 2.67 -13.46
CA PRO A 270 47.75 3.81 -13.09
C PRO A 270 46.58 3.41 -12.15
N HIS A 271 46.10 4.34 -11.33
CA HIS A 271 44.85 4.17 -10.59
C HIS A 271 43.67 4.00 -11.56
N ASP A 272 42.78 3.04 -11.28
CA ASP A 272 41.56 2.79 -12.04
C ASP A 272 40.29 2.89 -11.18
N THR A 273 39.12 2.87 -11.82
CA THR A 273 37.82 2.91 -11.13
C THR A 273 37.05 1.61 -11.33
N ILE A 274 36.47 1.06 -10.26
CA ILE A 274 35.65 -0.15 -10.29
C ILE A 274 34.30 0.06 -9.60
N ALA A 275 33.24 -0.53 -10.16
CA ALA A 275 31.87 -0.18 -9.79
C ALA A 275 31.34 -0.87 -8.51
N GLY A 276 32.11 -1.76 -7.87
CA GLY A 276 31.62 -2.42 -6.66
C GLY A 276 32.58 -3.41 -6.00
N VAL A 277 32.19 -3.83 -4.80
CA VAL A 277 32.85 -4.84 -3.98
C VAL A 277 31.79 -5.76 -3.35
N ARG A 278 32.15 -7.04 -3.22
CA ARG A 278 31.34 -8.05 -2.54
C ARG A 278 32.11 -8.64 -1.35
N ALA A 279 31.46 -8.71 -0.19
CA ALA A 279 31.91 -9.44 1.01
C ALA A 279 30.72 -10.18 1.61
N ASN A 280 30.88 -11.46 1.94
CA ASN A 280 29.78 -12.31 2.42
C ASN A 280 28.52 -12.22 1.51
N ASP A 281 27.37 -11.86 2.07
CA ASP A 281 26.09 -11.60 1.41
C ASP A 281 25.91 -10.13 0.98
N ALA A 282 26.85 -9.26 1.33
CA ALA A 282 26.82 -7.84 0.99
C ALA A 282 27.46 -7.58 -0.38
N VAL A 283 26.71 -6.91 -1.25
CA VAL A 283 27.21 -6.33 -2.51
C VAL A 283 27.03 -4.83 -2.44
N MET A 284 28.15 -4.11 -2.51
CA MET A 284 28.18 -2.66 -2.54
C MET A 284 28.54 -2.19 -3.95
N VAL A 285 27.72 -1.29 -4.50
CA VAL A 285 27.93 -0.68 -5.83
C VAL A 285 28.21 0.81 -5.65
N TYR A 286 29.43 1.23 -5.97
CA TYR A 286 29.93 2.60 -5.88
C TYR A 286 31.18 2.73 -6.78
N PRO A 287 31.47 3.90 -7.39
CA PRO A 287 32.66 4.09 -8.22
C PRO A 287 33.93 4.19 -7.36
N PHE A 288 34.45 3.07 -6.89
CA PHE A 288 35.69 3.02 -6.10
C PHE A 288 36.90 3.35 -6.97
N VAL A 289 37.78 4.23 -6.48
CA VAL A 289 39.12 4.40 -7.06
C VAL A 289 40.05 3.35 -6.44
N ARG A 290 40.47 2.38 -7.23
CA ARG A 290 41.35 1.30 -6.76
C ARG A 290 42.80 1.76 -6.86
N ARG A 291 43.37 2.10 -5.70
CA ARG A 291 44.77 2.53 -5.53
C ARG A 291 45.74 1.40 -5.20
N TRP A 292 45.19 0.29 -4.72
CA TRP A 292 45.97 -0.84 -4.23
C TRP A 292 45.68 -2.09 -5.05
N ARG A 293 46.71 -2.90 -5.26
CA ARG A 293 46.59 -4.27 -5.76
C ARG A 293 47.25 -5.24 -4.77
N PRO A 294 46.82 -6.50 -4.71
CA PRO A 294 47.48 -7.49 -3.85
C PRO A 294 48.99 -7.51 -4.10
N ALA A 295 49.79 -7.39 -3.05
CA ALA A 295 51.23 -7.51 -3.14
C ALA A 295 51.61 -8.96 -3.53
N PRO A 296 52.74 -9.18 -4.22
CA PRO A 296 53.16 -10.53 -4.58
C PRO A 296 53.28 -11.48 -3.38
N ALA A 297 53.60 -10.97 -2.19
CA ALA A 297 53.69 -11.77 -0.95
C ALA A 297 52.33 -12.19 -0.37
N ALA A 298 51.24 -11.50 -0.71
CA ALA A 298 49.86 -11.85 -0.32
C ALA A 298 49.33 -13.07 -1.09
N LEU A 299 49.97 -13.38 -2.20
CA LEU A 299 49.56 -14.36 -3.18
C LEU A 299 50.59 -15.50 -3.19
N SER A 300 50.14 -16.73 -3.30
CA SER A 300 51.06 -17.82 -3.62
C SER A 300 51.57 -17.63 -5.05
N SER A 301 52.84 -18.02 -5.32
CA SER A 301 53.50 -17.82 -6.61
C SER A 301 52.57 -18.14 -7.79
N PRO A 302 52.47 -17.25 -8.79
CA PRO A 302 51.54 -17.45 -9.90
C PRO A 302 51.84 -18.78 -10.60
N SER A 303 50.78 -19.55 -10.85
CA SER A 303 50.86 -20.70 -11.73
C SER A 303 51.34 -20.23 -13.12
N PRO A 304 52.31 -20.90 -13.75
CA PRO A 304 52.97 -20.41 -14.98
C PRO A 304 52.06 -20.22 -16.19
N ASP A 305 50.80 -20.64 -16.09
CA ASP A 305 49.77 -20.62 -17.12
C ASP A 305 48.84 -19.39 -17.10
N ASN A 306 48.98 -18.45 -16.13
CA ASN A 306 48.18 -17.21 -16.01
C ASN A 306 46.64 -17.38 -16.03
N SER A 307 46.12 -18.61 -16.07
CA SER A 307 44.69 -18.92 -16.18
C SER A 307 44.03 -19.33 -14.87
N SER A 308 44.81 -19.53 -13.80
CA SER A 308 44.30 -19.99 -12.51
C SER A 308 43.96 -18.80 -11.58
N PRO A 309 42.82 -18.85 -10.85
CA PRO A 309 42.45 -17.81 -9.91
C PRO A 309 43.52 -17.64 -8.85
N THR A 310 43.85 -16.39 -8.53
CA THR A 310 44.91 -16.06 -7.58
C THR A 310 44.67 -16.72 -6.23
N VAL A 311 45.58 -17.61 -5.83
CA VAL A 311 45.51 -18.34 -4.56
C VAL A 311 46.14 -17.46 -3.47
N PRO A 312 45.46 -17.23 -2.33
CA PRO A 312 46.04 -16.48 -1.23
C PRO A 312 47.20 -17.25 -0.58
N ALA A 313 48.12 -16.55 0.08
CA ALA A 313 49.18 -17.18 0.85
C ALA A 313 48.60 -18.10 1.97
N PRO A 314 49.32 -19.15 2.41
CA PRO A 314 48.86 -20.03 3.49
C PRO A 314 48.44 -19.26 4.75
N GLY A 315 47.33 -19.65 5.38
CA GLY A 315 46.77 -18.96 6.55
C GLY A 315 46.04 -17.64 6.25
N THR A 316 45.96 -17.25 4.98
CA THR A 316 45.21 -16.08 4.52
C THR A 316 44.02 -16.53 3.68
N ARG A 317 42.85 -15.93 3.87
CA ARG A 317 41.66 -16.12 3.04
C ARG A 317 41.21 -14.80 2.42
N VAL A 318 40.57 -14.88 1.25
CA VAL A 318 39.94 -13.70 0.63
C VAL A 318 38.59 -13.45 1.32
N TYR A 319 38.46 -12.31 1.98
CA TYR A 319 37.24 -11.89 2.68
C TYR A 319 36.28 -11.13 1.74
N ALA A 320 36.84 -10.27 0.87
CA ALA A 320 36.08 -9.50 -0.11
C ALA A 320 36.75 -9.49 -1.48
N ARG A 321 35.96 -9.34 -2.55
CA ARG A 321 36.43 -9.23 -3.93
C ARG A 321 35.81 -8.04 -4.64
N TRP A 322 36.61 -7.42 -5.51
CA TRP A 322 36.13 -6.49 -6.52
C TRP A 322 35.22 -7.21 -7.52
N MET A 323 34.41 -6.46 -8.26
CA MET A 323 33.50 -7.04 -9.26
C MET A 323 34.21 -7.75 -10.43
N ASP A 324 35.47 -7.42 -10.69
CA ASP A 324 36.31 -8.09 -11.69
C ASP A 324 36.98 -9.38 -11.16
N GLY A 325 36.73 -9.72 -9.89
CA GLY A 325 37.22 -10.95 -9.24
C GLY A 325 38.53 -10.77 -8.48
N GLU A 326 39.24 -9.64 -8.66
CA GLU A 326 40.47 -9.35 -7.91
C GLU A 326 40.16 -9.22 -6.41
N PRO A 327 41.03 -9.73 -5.51
CA PRO A 327 40.83 -9.56 -4.07
C PRO A 327 40.78 -8.10 -3.63
N ALA A 328 39.79 -7.77 -2.80
CA ALA A 328 39.58 -6.43 -2.23
C ALA A 328 39.82 -6.39 -0.72
N ALA A 329 39.72 -7.53 -0.03
CA ALA A 329 40.12 -7.68 1.36
C ALA A 329 40.60 -9.11 1.65
N PHE A 330 41.56 -9.24 2.55
CA PHE A 330 42.08 -10.50 3.07
C PHE A 330 41.79 -10.61 4.56
N GLU A 331 41.57 -11.83 5.04
CA GLU A 331 41.55 -12.15 6.47
C GLU A 331 42.65 -13.16 6.76
N ARG A 332 43.43 -12.92 7.80
CA ARG A 332 44.47 -13.81 8.29
C ARG A 332 44.22 -14.11 9.76
N ALA A 333 44.19 -15.39 10.11
CA ALA A 333 44.09 -15.81 11.51
C ALA A 333 45.37 -15.42 12.28
N THR A 334 45.19 -15.03 13.53
CA THR A 334 46.24 -14.75 14.51
C THR A 334 45.99 -15.57 15.77
N GLU A 335 46.96 -15.66 16.67
CA GLU A 335 46.79 -16.41 17.92
C GLU A 335 45.63 -15.86 18.77
N ASP A 336 45.39 -14.54 18.72
CA ASP A 336 44.35 -13.86 19.48
C ASP A 336 43.05 -13.60 18.69
N GLY A 337 42.92 -14.10 17.46
CA GLY A 337 41.75 -13.84 16.60
C GLY A 337 42.09 -13.76 15.11
N CYS A 338 41.81 -12.64 14.45
CA CYS A 338 42.15 -12.44 13.05
C CYS A 338 42.34 -10.97 12.68
N ILE A 339 43.15 -10.75 11.65
CA ILE A 339 43.35 -9.44 11.03
C ILE A 339 42.68 -9.43 9.66
N ARG A 340 41.83 -8.44 9.42
CA ARG A 340 41.22 -8.14 8.12
C ARG A 340 41.94 -6.96 7.49
N SER A 341 42.67 -7.19 6.41
CA SER A 341 43.37 -6.16 5.64
C SER A 341 42.54 -5.77 4.42
N LEU A 342 42.22 -4.48 4.24
CA LEU A 342 41.34 -3.97 3.20
C LEU A 342 42.04 -3.04 2.20
N ALA A 343 41.79 -3.25 0.91
CA ALA A 343 42.14 -2.32 -0.17
C ALA A 343 40.97 -1.43 -0.62
N VAL A 344 39.78 -1.62 -0.05
CA VAL A 344 38.60 -0.83 -0.40
C VAL A 344 38.71 0.54 0.26
N PRO A 345 38.80 1.64 -0.51
CA PRO A 345 38.78 2.96 0.09
C PRO A 345 37.40 3.22 0.68
N LEU A 346 37.36 3.79 1.88
CA LEU A 346 36.11 4.23 2.47
C LEU A 346 35.64 5.49 1.72
N PRO A 347 34.38 5.55 1.24
CA PRO A 347 33.84 6.78 0.68
C PRO A 347 33.86 7.86 1.77
N THR A 348 34.62 8.93 1.56
CA THR A 348 34.67 10.06 2.51
C THR A 348 33.58 11.08 2.24
N GLU A 349 32.93 11.01 1.07
CA GLU A 349 31.90 11.94 0.63
C GLU A 349 30.71 11.23 -0.05
N GLY A 350 29.52 11.82 0.12
CA GLY A 350 28.27 11.41 -0.54
C GLY A 350 27.45 10.35 0.19
N ASP A 351 26.27 10.07 -0.34
CA ASP A 351 25.25 9.22 0.32
C ASP A 351 25.61 7.73 0.36
N ALA A 352 26.73 7.32 -0.24
CA ALA A 352 27.14 5.92 -0.32
C ALA A 352 27.35 5.29 1.05
N ILE A 353 27.90 6.06 2.01
CA ILE A 353 28.08 5.60 3.39
C ILE A 353 26.75 5.38 4.12
N LEU A 354 25.70 6.07 3.66
CA LEU A 354 24.36 5.99 4.23
C LEU A 354 23.54 4.85 3.60
N ARG A 355 24.04 4.22 2.54
CA ARG A 355 23.32 3.12 1.89
C ARG A 355 23.46 1.86 2.75
N PRO A 356 22.36 1.17 3.08
CA PRO A 356 22.46 -0.04 3.92
C PRO A 356 23.22 -1.24 3.31
N ALA A 357 23.71 -1.12 2.08
CA ALA A 357 24.67 -2.09 1.54
C ALA A 357 26.09 -1.85 2.07
N PHE A 358 26.50 -0.57 2.23
CA PHE A 358 27.78 -0.21 2.83
C PHE A 358 27.80 -0.49 4.33
N GLN A 359 26.70 -0.19 5.03
CA GLN A 359 26.60 -0.49 6.46
C GLN A 359 26.69 -2.00 6.75
N ARG A 360 26.06 -2.84 5.92
CA ARG A 360 26.25 -4.30 5.99
C ARG A 360 27.67 -4.74 5.70
N PHE A 361 28.29 -4.13 4.70
CA PHE A 361 29.68 -4.41 4.39
C PHE A 361 30.58 -4.08 5.60
N LEU A 362 30.40 -2.94 6.25
CA LEU A 362 31.13 -2.57 7.47
C LEU A 362 30.81 -3.48 8.66
N ALA A 363 29.53 -3.82 8.88
CA ALA A 363 29.12 -4.72 9.95
C ALA A 363 29.78 -6.11 9.79
N GLY A 364 29.80 -6.62 8.56
CA GLY A 364 30.47 -7.88 8.24
C GLY A 364 31.96 -7.85 8.58
N LEU A 365 32.63 -6.69 8.46
CA LEU A 365 34.05 -6.56 8.82
C LEU A 365 34.31 -6.73 10.31
N HIS A 366 33.27 -6.76 11.14
CA HIS A 366 33.36 -7.07 12.56
C HIS A 366 32.84 -8.47 12.92
N ASP A 367 32.35 -9.27 11.96
CA ASP A 367 31.90 -10.65 12.21
C ASP A 367 33.04 -11.48 12.83
N PRO A 368 32.78 -12.43 13.74
CA PRO A 368 33.82 -13.27 14.34
C PRO A 368 34.73 -13.94 13.31
N CYS A 369 35.95 -14.24 13.73
CA CYS A 369 36.93 -14.86 12.88
C CYS A 369 36.44 -16.25 12.45
N GLY A 370 36.46 -16.54 11.15
CA GLY A 370 36.04 -17.84 10.64
C GLY A 370 34.54 -18.17 10.63
N GLU A 371 33.65 -17.41 11.28
CA GLU A 371 32.20 -17.73 11.33
C GLU A 371 31.43 -17.42 10.03
N PRO A 372 30.48 -18.31 9.64
CA PRO A 372 29.33 -18.00 8.79
C PRO A 372 28.03 -17.77 9.62
N GLY A 373 27.89 -16.63 10.32
CA GLY A 373 26.62 -15.99 10.79
C GLY A 373 25.87 -16.53 12.05
N ASP A 374 25.97 -15.77 13.16
CA ASP A 374 25.46 -15.93 14.57
C ASP A 374 23.92 -15.84 14.80
N PRO A 375 23.32 -16.69 15.67
CA PRO A 375 21.88 -16.70 16.00
C PRO A 375 21.40 -16.04 17.33
N ALA A 376 22.17 -15.18 17.99
CA ALA A 376 21.74 -14.55 19.26
C ALA A 376 20.45 -13.68 19.14
N PRO A 377 19.62 -13.48 20.18
CA PRO A 377 18.43 -12.62 20.09
C PRO A 377 18.77 -11.15 19.80
N LEU A 378 17.85 -10.45 19.14
CA LEU A 378 17.96 -9.01 18.85
C LEU A 378 17.91 -8.19 20.13
N SER A 379 18.73 -7.14 20.20
CA SER A 379 18.78 -6.25 21.36
C SER A 379 17.42 -5.59 21.60
N ASP A 380 17.12 -5.33 22.88
CA ASP A 380 15.88 -4.66 23.28
C ASP A 380 15.76 -3.26 22.66
N ASP A 381 16.88 -2.53 22.56
CA ASP A 381 16.93 -1.23 21.88
C ASP A 381 16.51 -1.32 20.41
N PHE A 382 16.89 -2.40 19.71
CA PHE A 382 16.44 -2.61 18.34
C PHE A 382 14.95 -2.90 18.29
N LEU A 383 14.42 -3.72 19.22
CA LEU A 383 12.98 -4.00 19.26
C LEU A 383 12.16 -2.77 19.62
N THR A 384 12.62 -1.94 20.54
CA THR A 384 12.01 -0.64 20.84
C THR A 384 12.09 0.29 19.65
N ALA A 385 13.21 0.31 18.93
CA ALA A 385 13.35 1.10 17.71
C ALA A 385 12.50 0.55 16.56
N PHE A 386 12.22 -0.76 16.51
CA PHE A 386 11.42 -1.43 15.48
C PHE A 386 9.92 -1.27 15.75
N ALA A 387 9.50 -1.43 17.02
CA ALA A 387 8.20 -1.02 17.52
C ALA A 387 8.03 0.48 17.22
N GLY A 388 7.01 0.81 16.45
CA GLY A 388 6.75 2.20 16.13
C GLY A 388 5.95 2.83 17.25
N ASP A 389 6.53 3.78 18.00
CA ASP A 389 5.77 4.63 18.94
C ASP A 389 4.87 5.64 18.21
N GLY A 390 5.01 5.73 16.89
CA GLY A 390 4.22 6.61 16.06
C GLY A 390 2.72 6.45 16.29
N PRO A 391 1.95 7.56 16.23
CA PRO A 391 0.51 7.44 16.11
C PRO A 391 0.17 6.55 14.91
N LEU A 392 -0.96 5.84 14.96
CA LEU A 392 -1.49 5.17 13.76
C LEU A 392 -1.48 6.20 12.63
N ALA A 393 -0.83 5.88 11.51
CA ALA A 393 -0.69 6.90 10.48
C ALA A 393 -2.06 7.39 10.04
N PRO A 394 -2.26 8.71 10.06
CA PRO A 394 -3.49 9.28 9.59
C PRO A 394 -3.61 8.99 8.10
N THR A 395 -4.82 8.66 7.67
CA THR A 395 -5.15 8.28 6.28
C THR A 395 -4.74 9.35 5.26
N SER A 396 -4.49 10.59 5.70
CA SER A 396 -3.97 11.70 4.90
C SER A 396 -2.51 11.55 4.46
N GLU A 397 -1.67 10.85 5.23
CA GLU A 397 -0.26 10.60 4.89
C GLU A 397 -0.10 9.38 3.97
N ILE A 398 -1.10 8.51 3.99
CA ILE A 398 -1.18 7.37 3.08
C ILE A 398 -1.66 7.88 1.72
N GLY A 399 -0.72 8.12 0.79
CA GLY A 399 -1.02 8.55 -0.57
C GLY A 399 -2.16 7.72 -1.19
N ARG A 400 -3.35 8.31 -1.30
CA ARG A 400 -4.52 7.67 -1.91
C ARG A 400 -4.21 7.43 -3.38
N GLN A 401 -4.24 6.17 -3.83
CA GLN A 401 -4.44 5.93 -5.25
C GLN A 401 -5.83 6.43 -5.61
N VAL A 402 -5.87 7.55 -6.33
CA VAL A 402 -7.10 8.19 -6.75
C VAL A 402 -7.69 7.36 -7.89
N ARG A 403 -8.63 6.48 -7.57
CA ARG A 403 -9.79 6.24 -8.42
C ARG A 403 -10.94 5.65 -7.62
N ARG A 404 -11.81 6.53 -7.12
CA ARG A 404 -13.18 6.16 -6.77
C ARG A 404 -14.17 6.99 -7.56
N VAL A 405 -14.87 6.30 -8.44
CA VAL A 405 -16.10 6.77 -9.06
C VAL A 405 -17.21 6.50 -8.04
N THR A 406 -17.78 7.54 -7.44
CA THR A 406 -18.84 7.40 -6.44
C THR A 406 -20.13 6.87 -7.09
N PRO A 407 -20.68 5.73 -6.65
CA PRO A 407 -21.91 5.15 -7.20
C PRO A 407 -23.16 5.99 -6.91
N ALA A 408 -23.06 7.04 -6.08
CA ALA A 408 -24.14 7.99 -5.83
C ALA A 408 -24.46 8.88 -7.04
N VAL A 409 -23.49 9.11 -7.94
CA VAL A 409 -23.66 10.00 -9.09
C VAL A 409 -24.82 9.56 -10.00
N PRO A 410 -24.93 8.30 -10.45
CA PRO A 410 -26.07 7.87 -11.26
C PRO A 410 -27.41 7.99 -10.51
N TRP A 411 -27.47 7.69 -9.21
CA TRP A 411 -28.72 7.79 -8.45
C TRP A 411 -29.19 9.24 -8.28
N ILE A 412 -28.28 10.16 -7.97
CA ILE A 412 -28.62 11.58 -7.83
C ILE A 412 -29.05 12.17 -9.18
N LEU A 413 -28.38 11.79 -10.27
CA LEU A 413 -28.79 12.17 -11.62
C LEU A 413 -30.18 11.63 -11.97
N THR A 414 -30.48 10.39 -11.58
CA THR A 414 -31.78 9.75 -11.82
C THR A 414 -32.90 10.45 -11.04
N LEU A 415 -32.66 10.78 -9.77
CA LEU A 415 -33.60 11.55 -8.95
C LEU A 415 -33.86 12.93 -9.57
N ALA A 416 -32.81 13.64 -10.00
CA ALA A 416 -32.94 14.94 -10.65
C ALA A 416 -33.81 14.87 -11.92
N LEU A 417 -33.61 13.84 -12.75
CA LEU A 417 -34.43 13.57 -13.94
C LEU A 417 -35.89 13.27 -13.59
N LEU A 418 -36.15 12.48 -12.54
CA LEU A 418 -37.51 12.17 -12.08
C LEU A 418 -38.26 13.41 -11.59
N VAL A 419 -37.59 14.30 -10.83
CA VAL A 419 -38.21 15.54 -10.35
C VAL A 419 -38.51 16.47 -11.54
N ALA A 420 -37.60 16.58 -12.51
CA ALA A 420 -37.83 17.37 -13.73
C ALA A 420 -39.04 16.84 -14.55
N LEU A 421 -39.17 15.51 -14.67
CA LEU A 421 -40.33 14.88 -15.32
C LEU A 421 -41.64 15.13 -14.55
N ALA A 422 -41.61 15.03 -13.22
CA ALA A 422 -42.77 15.30 -12.38
C ALA A 422 -43.24 16.76 -12.49
N GLU A 423 -42.29 17.72 -12.51
CA GLU A 423 -42.60 19.13 -12.75
C GLU A 423 -43.28 19.35 -14.11
N HIS A 424 -42.73 18.77 -15.17
CA HIS A 424 -43.29 18.88 -16.51
C HIS A 424 -44.72 18.34 -16.58
N TRP A 425 -44.97 17.22 -15.90
CA TRP A 425 -46.31 16.62 -15.87
C TRP A 425 -47.31 17.43 -15.04
N ALA A 426 -46.89 18.01 -13.92
CA ALA A 426 -47.70 18.92 -13.12
C ALA A 426 -48.10 20.18 -13.92
N ARG A 427 -47.15 20.78 -14.65
CA ARG A 427 -47.42 21.92 -15.56
C ARG A 427 -48.46 21.56 -16.63
N ARG A 428 -48.35 20.36 -17.23
CA ARG A 428 -49.32 19.89 -18.24
C ARG A 428 -50.72 19.67 -17.66
N ARG A 429 -50.84 19.16 -16.44
CA ARG A 429 -52.15 18.96 -15.78
C ARG A 429 -52.82 20.28 -15.45
N LEU A 430 -52.07 21.24 -14.91
CA LEU A 430 -52.59 22.58 -14.62
C LEU A 430 -53.07 23.27 -15.91
N ALA A 431 -52.30 23.18 -17.00
CA ALA A 431 -52.71 23.74 -18.29
C ALA A 431 -53.99 23.10 -18.87
N ARG A 432 -54.24 21.82 -18.62
CA ARG A 432 -55.48 21.13 -19.06
C ARG A 432 -56.69 21.49 -18.19
N GLY A 433 -56.49 21.65 -16.89
CA GLY A 433 -57.56 22.04 -15.96
C GLY A 433 -58.09 23.46 -16.18
N SER A 434 -57.29 24.34 -16.78
CA SER A 434 -57.71 25.72 -17.12
C SER A 434 -58.52 25.84 -18.41
N GLY A 435 -58.67 24.75 -19.19
CA GLY A 435 -59.31 24.77 -20.51
C GLY A 435 -60.82 24.49 -20.54
N GLU A 436 -61.43 24.04 -19.43
CA GLU A 436 -62.86 23.70 -19.36
C GLU A 436 -63.56 24.54 -18.29
N GLY A 437 -63.58 25.85 -18.49
CA GLY A 437 -64.72 26.64 -18.04
C GLY A 437 -65.89 26.33 -18.99
N PRO A 438 -67.06 25.89 -18.51
CA PRO A 438 -68.20 25.64 -19.38
C PRO A 438 -68.52 26.94 -20.10
N ALA A 439 -68.44 26.91 -21.44
CA ALA A 439 -68.93 27.95 -22.32
C ALA A 439 -70.46 28.03 -22.19
N GLY A 440 -70.91 28.54 -21.04
CA GLY A 440 -72.26 28.99 -20.80
C GLY A 440 -72.45 30.32 -21.49
N GLY A 441 -73.20 30.29 -22.59
CA GLY A 441 -74.11 31.37 -22.90
C GLY A 441 -73.67 32.36 -23.97
N ARG A 442 -74.11 32.10 -25.20
CA ARG A 442 -74.77 33.03 -26.15
C ARG A 442 -74.83 32.31 -27.50
N SER A 443 -75.86 32.42 -28.33
CA SER A 443 -76.98 33.33 -28.37
C SER A 443 -78.08 32.65 -29.14
N ARG A 444 -79.28 32.69 -28.58
CA ARG A 444 -80.56 32.46 -29.25
C ARG A 444 -80.77 33.62 -30.24
N GLY A 445 -81.33 33.32 -31.42
CA GLY A 445 -81.74 34.28 -32.46
C GLY A 445 -80.95 34.03 -33.75
N GLY A 446 -81.52 33.58 -34.85
CA GLY A 446 -82.90 33.64 -35.32
C GLY A 446 -82.90 34.32 -36.68
N ASP A 447 -83.08 33.53 -37.74
CA ASP A 447 -83.71 33.85 -39.05
C ASP A 447 -83.21 32.79 -40.05
N ARG A 448 -84.07 31.88 -40.53
CA ARG A 448 -85.11 32.00 -41.57
C ARG A 448 -84.56 31.91 -42.99
N ASP A 449 -85.30 31.08 -43.73
CA ASP A 449 -85.37 30.91 -45.17
C ASP A 449 -84.11 30.33 -45.85
N GLY A 450 -84.20 29.31 -46.69
CA GLY A 450 -85.33 28.74 -47.39
C GLY A 450 -84.76 28.17 -48.69
N THR A 451 -85.28 27.01 -49.10
CA THR A 451 -85.45 26.58 -50.51
C THR A 451 -84.23 26.71 -51.44
N THR A 452 -83.64 25.63 -51.95
CA THR A 452 -84.08 24.93 -53.18
C THR A 452 -82.89 24.06 -53.64
N SER A 453 -83.08 22.77 -53.92
CA SER A 453 -83.31 22.20 -55.26
C SER A 453 -82.05 21.89 -56.07
N ARG A 454 -82.00 20.63 -56.56
CA ARG A 454 -81.33 20.15 -57.80
C ARG A 454 -79.80 20.14 -57.77
N LYS A 455 -79.06 19.26 -58.45
CA LYS A 455 -79.26 18.21 -59.48
C LYS A 455 -77.91 17.45 -59.46
N ARG A 456 -77.87 16.13 -59.29
CA ARG A 456 -77.84 15.11 -60.36
C ARG A 456 -76.91 15.44 -61.55
N LYS A 457 -76.00 14.46 -61.84
CA LYS A 457 -75.20 14.16 -63.06
C LYS A 457 -73.74 14.59 -63.01
N ARG A 458 -72.77 13.84 -63.56
CA ARG A 458 -72.59 12.45 -64.04
C ARG A 458 -71.21 12.48 -64.73
N ARG A 459 -70.41 11.41 -64.58
CA ARG A 459 -69.42 10.84 -65.55
C ARG A 459 -68.24 11.75 -65.95
N ALA A 460 -67.10 11.28 -66.46
CA ALA A 460 -66.57 10.00 -66.99
C ALA A 460 -65.07 9.93 -66.60
N ALA A 461 -64.30 8.85 -66.75
CA ALA A 461 -64.35 7.69 -67.64
C ALA A 461 -63.74 6.47 -66.95
#